data_AF-A0A101INE8-F1
#
_entry.id   AF-A0A101INE8-F1
#
_cell.length_a   1.000
_cell.length_b   1.000
_cell.length_c   1.000
_cell.angle_alpha   90.00
_cell.angle_beta   90.00
_cell.angle_gamma   90.00
#
_symmetry.space_group_name_H-M   'P 1'
#
loop_
_entity.id
_entity.type
_entity.pdbx_description
1 polymer ?
#
loop_
_entity_poly.entity_id
_entity_poly.type
_entity_poly.pdbx_seq_one_letter_code
_entity_poly.pdbx_strand_id
1 'polypeptide(L)' 'MNQLILAVIIIIIVYFFIFASKRIRTTSPFLGATVAIFLGLISFETAISYIDFSKLGIILGIMILTTIAKDS' A
#
# COMPACT_ATOMS: atom_id res chain seq x y z
N MET A 1 11.81 -12.28 19.22
CA MET A 1 10.58 -12.55 18.44
C MET A 1 10.97 -12.49 16.97
N ASN A 2 10.68 -13.54 16.19
CA ASN A 2 11.18 -13.67 14.82
C ASN A 2 10.60 -12.53 13.95
N GLN A 3 11.43 -11.79 13.19
CA GLN A 3 10.97 -10.68 12.33
C GLN A 3 9.85 -11.12 11.36
N LEU A 4 9.92 -12.38 10.91
CA LEU A 4 8.89 -13.06 10.13
C LEU A 4 7.51 -13.08 10.81
N ILE A 5 7.45 -13.38 12.11
CA ILE A 5 6.19 -13.46 12.85
C ILE A 5 5.56 -12.07 12.96
N LEU A 6 6.37 -11.05 13.24
CA LEU A 6 5.92 -9.66 13.28
C LEU A 6 5.38 -9.19 11.93
N ALA A 7 6.11 -9.49 10.83
CA ALA A 7 5.66 -9.14 9.49
C ALA A 7 4.33 -9.80 9.13
N VAL A 8 4.16 -11.09 9.44
CA VAL A 8 2.91 -11.83 9.19
C VAL A 8 1.73 -11.23 9.96
N ILE A 9 1.93 -10.89 11.24
CA ILE A 9 0.89 -10.24 12.06
C ILE A 9 0.47 -8.90 11.45
N ILE A 10 1.42 -8.06 11.04
CA ILE A 10 1.13 -6.76 10.41
C ILE A 10 0.33 -6.95 9.12
N ILE A 11 0.72 -7.92 8.28
CA ILE A 11 0.03 -8.22 7.02
C ILE A 11 -1.42 -8.64 7.26
N ILE A 12 -1.68 -9.52 8.23
CA ILE A 12 -3.04 -9.99 8.56
C ILE A 12 -3.91 -8.81 9.01
N ILE A 13 -3.38 -7.96 9.90
CA ILE A 13 -4.09 -6.78 10.40
C ILE A 13 -4.41 -5.82 9.25
N VAL A 14 -3.44 -5.52 8.39
CA VAL A 14 -3.63 -4.63 7.25
C VAL A 14 -4.68 -5.17 6.29
N TYR A 15 -4.64 -6.45 5.93
CA TYR A 15 -5.65 -7.04 5.06
C TYR A 15 -7.05 -7.01 5.68
N PHE A 16 -7.17 -7.28 6.97
CA PHE A 16 -8.44 -7.16 7.67
C PHE A 16 -9.05 -5.75 7.49
N PHE A 17 -8.25 -4.69 7.68
CA PHE A 17 -8.73 -3.32 7.49
C PHE A 17 -9.08 -2.96 6.04
N ILE A 18 -8.37 -3.50 5.06
CA ILE A 18 -8.68 -3.32 3.62
C ILE A 18 -10.06 -3.90 3.29
N PHE A 19 -10.40 -5.07 3.83
CA PHE A 19 -11.69 -5.71 3.55
C PHE A 19 -12.82 -5.14 4.41
N ALA A 20 -12.55 -4.74 5.65
CA ALA A 20 -13.56 -4.30 6.61
C ALA A 20 -14.28 -3.01 6.21
N SER A 21 -13.62 -2.10 5.47
CA SER A 21 -14.21 -0.80 5.15
C SER A 21 -13.85 -0.31 3.75
N LYS A 22 -14.80 0.31 3.05
CA LYS A 22 -14.55 0.90 1.72
C LYS A 22 -13.73 2.19 1.79
N ARG A 23 -13.82 2.94 2.89
CA ARG A 23 -13.15 4.25 3.05
C ARG A 23 -11.68 4.16 3.44
N ILE A 24 -11.26 3.11 4.16
CA ILE A 24 -9.91 3.01 4.75
C ILE A 24 -8.99 2.12 3.88
N ARG A 25 -9.46 1.67 2.71
CA ARG A 25 -8.73 0.73 1.84
C ARG A 25 -7.38 1.25 1.39
N THR A 26 -7.28 2.55 1.15
CA THR A 26 -6.05 3.21 0.72
C THR A 26 -5.15 3.54 1.90
N THR A 27 -5.69 3.97 3.04
CA THR A 27 -4.88 4.40 4.19
C THR A 27 -4.31 3.23 4.99
N SER A 28 -4.97 2.06 5.00
CA SER A 28 -4.53 0.89 5.80
C SER A 28 -3.19 0.30 5.36
N PRO A 29 -2.93 0.09 4.04
CA PRO A 29 -1.60 -0.34 3.56
C PRO A 29 -0.48 0.63 3.92
N PHE A 30 -0.73 1.95 3.78
CA PHE A 30 0.27 2.96 4.14
C PHE A 30 0.60 2.92 5.63
N LEU A 31 -0.41 2.84 6.50
CA LEU A 31 -0.22 2.68 7.94
C LEU A 31 0.59 1.42 8.28
N GLY A 32 0.30 0.29 7.63
CA GLY A 32 1.05 -0.95 7.80
C GLY A 32 2.52 -0.84 7.40
N ALA A 33 2.80 -0.20 6.26
CA ALA A 33 4.17 0.04 5.80
C ALA A 33 4.93 0.98 6.76
N THR A 34 4.27 2.05 7.23
CA THR A 34 4.85 2.96 8.23
C THR A 34 5.19 2.23 9.52
N VAL A 35 4.29 1.41 10.06
CA VAL A 35 4.53 0.60 11.26
C VAL A 35 5.70 -0.38 11.04
N ALA A 36 5.81 -1.00 9.87
CA ALA A 36 6.90 -1.91 9.56
C ALA A 36 8.28 -1.20 9.53
N ILE A 37 8.32 0.04 9.03
CA ILE A 37 9.53 0.88 9.04
C ILE A 37 9.90 1.29 10.48
N PHE A 38 8.93 1.74 11.27
CA PHE A 38 9.16 2.15 12.67
C PHE A 38 9.63 0.99 13.57
N LEU A 39 9.14 -0.23 13.31
CA LEU A 39 9.57 -1.44 14.02
C LEU A 39 10.94 -1.97 13.54
N GLY A 40 11.56 -1.34 12.54
CA GLY A 40 12.86 -1.74 12.01
C GLY A 40 12.83 -3.06 11.21
N LEU A 41 11.67 -3.47 10.69
CA LEU A 41 11.56 -4.66 9.83
C LEU A 41 12.17 -4.40 8.45
N ILE A 42 12.15 -3.15 8.00
CA ILE A 42 12.69 -2.69 6.73
C ILE A 42 13.17 -1.24 6.86
N SER A 43 14.27 -0.87 6.18
CA SER A 43 14.73 0.51 6.13
C SER A 43 13.86 1.36 5.19
N PHE A 44 13.85 2.67 5.39
CA PHE A 44 13.08 3.60 4.56
C PHE A 44 13.51 3.58 3.09
N GLU A 45 14.81 3.52 2.81
CA GLU A 45 15.35 3.41 1.45
C GLU A 45 14.88 2.14 0.75
N THR A 46 14.94 0.99 1.42
CA THR A 46 14.47 -0.27 0.85
C THR A 46 12.96 -0.25 0.63
N ALA A 47 12.19 0.36 1.54
CA ALA A 47 10.75 0.50 1.38
C ALA A 47 10.36 1.35 0.16
N ILE A 48 11.05 2.47 -0.07
CA ILE A 48 10.82 3.31 -1.27
C ILE A 48 11.21 2.57 -2.55
N SER A 49 12.30 1.79 -2.51
CA SER A 49 12.72 0.99 -3.67
C SER A 49 11.67 -0.04 -4.12
N TYR A 50 10.71 -0.41 -3.26
CA TYR A 50 9.61 -1.29 -3.63
C TYR A 50 8.42 -0.56 -4.29
N ILE A 51 8.43 0.78 -4.34
CA ILE A 51 7.40 1.57 -5.02
C ILE A 51 7.72 1.64 -6.51
N ASP A 52 6.91 0.96 -7.31
CA ASP A 52 7.01 1.00 -8.77
C ASP A 52 6.19 2.17 -9.34
N PHE A 53 6.88 3.29 -9.60
CA PHE A 53 6.27 4.48 -10.18
C PHE A 53 5.80 4.29 -11.63
N SER A 54 6.41 3.36 -12.38
CA SER A 54 5.97 3.07 -13.76
C SER A 54 4.57 2.45 -13.76
N LYS A 55 4.32 1.48 -12.87
CA LYS A 55 2.98 0.88 -12.73
C LYS A 55 1.95 1.88 -12.22
N LEU A 56 2.30 2.70 -11.22
CA LEU A 56 1.41 3.75 -10.71
C LEU A 56 1.07 4.77 -11.80
N GLY A 57 2.06 5.21 -12.58
CA GLY A 57 1.86 6.16 -13.68
C GLY A 57 0.93 5.63 -14.76
N ILE A 58 1.08 4.35 -15.17
CA ILE A 58 0.21 3.72 -16.17
C ILE A 58 -1.25 3.68 -15.67
N ILE A 59 -1.47 3.24 -14.43
CA ILE A 59 -2.83 3.15 -13.86
C ILE A 59 -3.46 4.54 -13.75
N LEU A 60 -2.71 5.53 -13.25
CA LEU A 60 -3.18 6.91 -13.17
C LEU A 60 -3.55 7.47 -14.56
N GLY A 61 -2.70 7.26 -15.55
CA GLY A 61 -2.94 7.72 -16.92
C GLY A 61 -4.22 7.13 -17.52
N ILE A 62 -4.42 5.81 -17.38
CA ILE A 62 -5.63 5.14 -17.88
C ILE A 62 -6.87 5.66 -17.15
N MET A 63 -6.84 5.82 -15.83
CA MET A 63 -8.00 6.34 -15.09
C MET A 63 -8.37 7.77 -15.52
N ILE A 64 -7.40 8.64 -15.75
CA ILE A 64 -7.64 10.01 -16.22
C ILE A 64 -8.27 9.99 -17.62
N LEU A 65 -7.64 9.30 -18.57
CA LEU A 65 -8.12 9.23 -19.95
C LEU A 65 -9.52 8.61 -20.07
N THR A 66 -9.77 7.53 -19.34
CA THR A 66 -11.09 6.86 -19.33
C THR A 66 -12.18 7.71 -18.69
N THR A 67 -11.84 8.53 -17.69
CA THR A 67 -12.80 9.46 -17.08
C THR A 67 -13.19 10.57 -18.06
N ILE A 68 -12.21 11.17 -18.76
CA ILE A 68 -12.47 12.17 -19.80
C ILE A 68 -13.37 11.59 -20.89
N ALA A 69 -13.05 10.39 -21.40
CA ALA A 69 -13.82 9.74 -22.45
C ALA A 69 -15.24 9.35 -22.02
N LYS A 70 -15.44 9.04 -20.74
CA LYS A 70 -16.76 8.71 -20.18
C LYS A 70 -17.66 9.95 -20.02
N ASP A 71 -17.05 11.11 -19.76
CA ASP A 71 -17.75 12.37 -19.55
C ASP A 71 -17.98 13.16 -20.87
N SER A 72 -17.52 12.62 -22.01
CA SER A 72 -17.76 13.12 -23.38
C SER A 72 -19.00 12.50 -24.01
#